data_AF-A0A1I0VHP4-F1
#
_entry.id   AF-A0A1I0VHP4-F1
#
_cell.length_a   1.000
_cell.length_b   1.000
_cell.length_c   1.000
_cell.angle_alpha   90.00
_cell.angle_beta   90.00
_cell.angle_gamma   90.00
#
_symmetry.space_group_name_H-M   'P 1'
#
loop_
_entity.id
_entity.type
_entity.pdbx_description
1 polymer ?
#
loop_
_entity_poly.entity_id
_entity_poly.type
_entity_poly.pdbx_seq_one_letter_code
_entity_poly.pdbx_strand_id
1 'polypeptide(L)'
;MEAPFESNPLIDRLPKHLKQFIKPQDYSDYSPINQAVWRYVMRKNVDYLSKVAHESYLIGLEKTGLEINNIPNMYGMNRILKEIGWAAVAVDGFIPPNAFMEFQAYNVLVIASDIRQLEHIEYTPAPDIIHEGAGHAPIIANPEYAEYLRRFGEIGCKAISSSRDYEMYEAVRLLSIVKEAEGTPQAEIDAAEKQVDFLQNNMGEMSEMAQIRNLHWWTVEYGLIGTVENPKIYGAGLLSSIGESAWCMTNEVEKLPYSIDAVNQSFDITKPQPQLFVTPDFAYLSEVLEEFANKMALRTGGLSGIHKLINSKAIGTIEMSTGIQISGLFTNVIEDDGKPVYIQTTGKTALSYREKELVGHGTSYHSEGFGSPIGKLKGINIAIEDMSPRDLKAYDIYEAGKVTLEFEGNIVVSGEIVTGSRNLQGEIILISFKNCTVTHGETILFQPEWGIYDMAVGKKVISAFSGPADVHSFDMITHIPSSKTIKSKKTREREELEGLYQNVRDIREGKSTNISLENTFEKLIENHPKDWLLSVEIVELVHTKDTVLTSKIILHLEDLKVSRPEVKKLISNGLELVFEKESA
;
A
#
# COMPACT_ATOMS: atom_id res chain seq x y z
N MET A 1 4.73 27.52 5.81
CA MET A 1 4.87 26.51 6.88
C MET A 1 5.94 25.56 6.41
N GLU A 2 7.08 25.54 7.09
CA GLU A 2 8.14 24.56 6.82
C GLU A 2 7.55 23.16 7.00
N ALA A 3 7.84 22.25 6.06
CA ALA A 3 7.36 20.87 6.17
C ALA A 3 7.94 20.26 7.46
N PRO A 4 7.14 19.55 8.27
CA PRO A 4 7.60 18.97 9.54
C PRO A 4 8.60 17.81 9.36
N PHE A 5 8.89 17.42 8.12
CA PHE A 5 9.82 16.36 7.74
C PHE A 5 10.86 16.91 6.77
N GLU A 6 12.07 16.33 6.79
CA GLU A 6 13.11 16.68 5.85
C GLU A 6 12.78 16.11 4.46
N SER A 7 12.56 17.01 3.49
CA SER A 7 12.14 16.62 2.14
C SER A 7 13.32 16.25 1.24
N ASN A 8 13.01 15.55 0.16
CA ASN A 8 13.93 15.27 -0.93
C ASN A 8 13.18 15.35 -2.28
N PRO A 9 13.88 15.33 -3.44
CA PRO A 9 13.22 15.48 -4.74
C PRO A 9 12.13 14.45 -5.07
N LEU A 10 12.16 13.25 -4.48
CA LEU A 10 11.12 12.23 -4.65
C LEU A 10 9.90 12.57 -3.81
N ILE A 11 10.10 12.93 -2.54
CA ILE A 11 9.04 13.36 -1.63
C ILE A 11 8.37 14.65 -2.13
N ASP A 12 9.14 15.59 -2.69
CA ASP A 12 8.62 16.83 -3.25
C ASP A 12 7.67 16.61 -4.43
N ARG A 13 7.92 15.57 -5.24
CA ARG A 13 7.09 15.17 -6.40
C ARG A 13 5.78 14.50 -6.00
N LEU A 14 5.64 14.02 -4.76
CA LEU A 14 4.42 13.37 -4.32
C LEU A 14 3.22 14.32 -4.47
N PRO A 15 2.09 13.82 -5.00
CA PRO A 15 0.84 14.54 -5.01
C PRO A 15 0.41 14.99 -3.60
N LYS A 16 -0.36 16.08 -3.53
CA LYS A 16 -0.83 16.65 -2.26
C LYS A 16 -1.65 15.65 -1.43
N HIS A 17 -2.43 14.80 -2.10
CA HIS A 17 -3.25 13.79 -1.43
C HIS A 17 -2.45 12.61 -0.89
N LEU A 18 -1.19 12.40 -1.28
CA LEU A 18 -0.32 11.45 -0.60
C LEU A 18 0.37 12.11 0.60
N LYS A 19 0.78 13.37 0.46
CA LYS A 19 1.46 14.12 1.53
C LYS A 19 0.63 14.24 2.82
N GLN A 20 -0.70 14.11 2.75
CA GLN A 20 -1.57 14.14 3.94
C GLN A 20 -1.32 12.96 4.92
N PHE A 21 -0.76 11.84 4.44
CA PHE A 21 -0.45 10.67 5.26
C PHE A 21 0.94 10.70 5.88
N ILE A 22 1.80 11.62 5.43
CA ILE A 22 3.19 11.71 5.91
C ILE A 22 3.20 12.41 7.27
N LYS A 23 3.83 11.77 8.25
CA LYS A 23 4.10 12.35 9.57
C LYS A 23 5.60 12.49 9.82
N PRO A 24 6.02 13.45 10.66
CA PRO A 24 7.40 13.48 11.13
C PRO A 24 7.71 12.26 12.01
N GLN A 25 8.91 11.68 11.84
CA GLN A 25 9.45 10.72 12.80
C GLN A 25 10.05 11.48 13.97
N ASP A 26 9.38 11.48 15.13
CA ASP A 26 9.96 12.00 16.37
C ASP A 26 10.87 10.94 16.99
N TYR A 27 12.18 11.07 16.78
CA TYR A 27 13.14 10.10 17.29
C TYR A 27 13.20 10.06 18.83
N SER A 28 12.71 11.11 19.52
CA SER A 28 12.64 11.14 20.98
C SER A 28 11.55 10.23 21.56
N ASP A 29 10.66 9.72 20.71
CA ASP A 29 9.63 8.75 21.10
C ASP A 29 10.20 7.34 21.32
N TYR A 30 11.37 7.03 20.78
CA TYR A 30 12.00 5.73 20.98
C TYR A 30 12.72 5.66 22.34
N SER A 31 12.13 4.91 23.26
CA SER A 31 12.75 4.64 24.56
C SER A 31 14.03 3.80 24.42
N PRO A 32 14.90 3.78 25.45
CA PRO A 32 16.05 2.89 25.51
C PRO A 32 15.67 1.40 25.38
N ILE A 33 14.48 1.03 25.90
CA ILE A 33 13.91 -0.31 25.75
C ILE A 33 13.59 -0.61 24.30
N ASN A 34 12.95 0.32 23.58
CA ASN A 34 12.67 0.15 22.15
C ASN A 34 13.94 -0.10 21.34
N GLN A 35 15.03 0.60 21.68
CA GLN A 35 16.32 0.46 21.02
C GLN A 35 16.97 -0.89 21.30
N ALA A 36 16.80 -1.43 22.51
CA ALA A 36 17.21 -2.80 22.83
C ALA A 36 16.35 -3.84 22.11
N VAL A 37 15.02 -3.63 22.01
CA VAL A 37 14.11 -4.50 21.25
C VAL A 37 14.54 -4.58 19.78
N TRP A 38 14.77 -3.43 19.13
CA TRP A 38 15.30 -3.36 17.77
C TRP A 38 16.60 -4.15 17.64
N ARG A 39 17.58 -3.88 18.51
CA ARG A 39 18.89 -4.54 18.47
C ARG A 39 18.78 -6.06 18.58
N TYR A 40 17.98 -6.52 19.53
CA TYR A 40 17.76 -7.94 19.74
C TYR A 40 17.14 -8.61 18.51
N VAL A 41 16.07 -8.04 17.96
CA VAL A 41 15.38 -8.58 16.78
C VAL A 41 16.30 -8.55 15.57
N MET A 42 16.96 -7.43 15.28
CA MET A 42 17.84 -7.30 14.12
C MET A 42 19.02 -8.26 14.16
N ARG A 43 19.64 -8.48 15.33
CA ARG A 43 20.72 -9.46 15.46
C ARG A 43 20.26 -10.86 15.14
N LYS A 44 19.10 -11.25 15.66
CA LYS A 44 18.53 -12.57 15.43
C LYS A 44 18.10 -12.75 13.98
N ASN A 45 17.48 -11.72 13.38
CA ASN A 45 17.14 -11.69 11.96
C ASN A 45 18.40 -11.87 11.11
N VAL A 46 19.45 -11.07 11.33
CA VAL A 46 20.67 -11.13 10.53
C VAL A 46 21.38 -12.48 10.67
N ASP A 47 21.50 -13.04 11.88
CA ASP A 47 22.11 -14.36 12.06
C ASP A 47 21.38 -15.45 11.25
N TYR A 48 20.06 -15.54 11.41
CA TYR A 48 19.28 -16.58 10.76
C TYR A 48 19.15 -16.34 9.24
N LEU A 49 18.77 -15.14 8.84
CA LEU A 49 18.48 -14.79 7.44
C LEU A 49 19.73 -14.79 6.57
N SER A 50 20.93 -14.61 7.14
CA SER A 50 22.19 -14.79 6.39
C SER A 50 22.33 -16.17 5.72
N LYS A 51 21.61 -17.18 6.24
CA LYS A 51 21.65 -18.58 5.76
C LYS A 51 20.53 -18.88 4.76
N VAL A 52 19.36 -18.25 4.91
CA VAL A 52 18.12 -18.65 4.22
C VAL A 52 17.48 -17.55 3.34
N ALA A 53 17.80 -16.28 3.54
CA ALA A 53 17.26 -15.20 2.72
C ALA A 53 17.98 -15.11 1.37
N HIS A 54 17.33 -14.43 0.42
CA HIS A 54 17.95 -14.05 -0.84
C HIS A 54 19.18 -13.16 -0.59
N GLU A 55 20.22 -13.28 -1.42
CA GLU A 55 21.51 -12.60 -1.24
C GLU A 55 21.40 -11.06 -1.17
N SER A 56 20.37 -10.50 -1.81
CA SER A 56 20.07 -9.06 -1.74
C SER A 56 19.79 -8.56 -0.33
N TYR A 57 19.34 -9.40 0.60
CA TYR A 57 18.88 -8.96 1.92
C TYR A 57 20.00 -8.31 2.74
N LEU A 58 21.14 -8.99 2.91
CA LEU A 58 22.23 -8.47 3.75
C LEU A 58 22.86 -7.21 3.17
N ILE A 59 23.14 -7.21 1.87
CA ILE A 59 23.67 -6.04 1.15
C ILE A 59 22.63 -4.90 1.17
N GLY A 60 21.35 -5.26 1.12
CA GLY A 60 20.22 -4.36 1.16
C GLY A 60 20.09 -3.58 2.46
N LEU A 61 20.36 -4.21 3.61
CA LEU A 61 20.35 -3.52 4.91
C LEU A 61 21.30 -2.32 4.90
N GLU A 62 22.52 -2.51 4.40
CA GLU A 62 23.52 -1.43 4.28
C GLU A 62 23.07 -0.36 3.27
N LYS A 63 22.58 -0.79 2.09
CA LYS A 63 22.12 0.09 1.00
C LYS A 63 20.81 0.82 1.27
N THR A 64 20.16 0.56 2.40
CA THR A 64 18.92 1.25 2.82
C THR A 64 19.09 2.04 4.11
N GLY A 65 20.30 2.08 4.66
CA GLY A 65 20.62 2.82 5.87
C GLY A 65 20.08 2.18 7.14
N LEU A 66 19.90 0.85 7.13
CA LEU A 66 19.48 0.08 8.28
C LEU A 66 20.69 -0.41 9.05
N GLU A 67 20.69 -0.14 10.35
CA GLU A 67 21.71 -0.60 11.27
C GLU A 67 21.15 -1.66 12.20
N ILE A 68 22.01 -2.59 12.62
CA ILE A 68 21.63 -3.63 13.59
C ILE A 68 21.40 -3.02 14.99
N ASN A 69 22.14 -1.96 15.34
CA ASN A 69 22.20 -1.49 16.73
C ASN A 69 21.23 -0.36 17.07
N ASN A 70 20.68 0.34 16.09
CA ASN A 70 19.84 1.51 16.34
C ASN A 70 18.63 1.46 15.43
N ILE A 71 17.47 1.81 15.99
CA ILE A 71 16.29 2.11 15.20
C ILE A 71 16.67 3.17 14.17
N PRO A 72 16.36 2.98 12.88
CA PRO A 72 16.80 3.87 11.84
C PRO A 72 16.12 5.24 11.96
N ASN A 73 16.89 6.28 11.67
CA ASN A 73 16.35 7.61 11.49
C ASN A 73 15.98 7.80 10.01
N MET A 74 14.76 8.26 9.74
CA MET A 74 14.22 8.41 8.39
C MET A 74 15.07 9.35 7.53
N TYR A 75 15.66 10.38 8.12
CA TYR A 75 16.61 11.26 7.41
C TYR A 75 17.87 10.50 7.01
N GLY A 76 18.45 9.71 7.93
CA GLY A 76 19.61 8.87 7.67
C GLY A 76 19.35 7.85 6.55
N MET A 77 18.20 7.17 6.61
CA MET A 77 17.77 6.24 5.55
C MET A 77 17.64 6.95 4.20
N ASN A 78 16.94 8.09 4.15
CA ASN A 78 16.72 8.84 2.91
C ASN A 78 17.99 9.34 2.25
N ARG A 79 19.05 9.62 3.02
CA ARG A 79 20.36 9.96 2.45
C ARG A 79 20.95 8.83 1.62
N ILE A 80 20.75 7.58 2.06
CA ILE A 80 21.28 6.38 1.41
C ILE A 80 20.32 5.88 0.32
N LEU A 81 19.01 5.82 0.59
CA LEU A 81 17.99 5.41 -0.39
C LEU A 81 18.02 6.27 -1.67
N LYS A 82 18.41 7.54 -1.56
CA LYS A 82 18.61 8.42 -2.71
C LYS A 82 19.59 7.86 -3.73
N GLU A 83 20.60 7.09 -3.31
CA GLU A 83 21.60 6.48 -4.19
C GLU A 83 21.01 5.38 -5.09
N ILE A 84 19.93 4.74 -4.65
CA ILE A 84 19.20 3.72 -5.41
C ILE A 84 17.89 4.27 -6.02
N GLY A 85 17.65 5.57 -5.91
CA GLY A 85 16.47 6.23 -6.50
C GLY A 85 15.17 6.06 -5.71
N TRP A 86 15.26 5.74 -4.42
CA TRP A 86 14.11 5.59 -3.52
C TRP A 86 14.11 6.61 -2.39
N ALA A 87 12.96 6.76 -1.75
CA ALA A 87 12.80 7.48 -0.50
C ALA A 87 11.96 6.66 0.48
N ALA A 88 11.95 7.05 1.75
CA ALA A 88 11.07 6.52 2.77
C ALA A 88 10.38 7.67 3.52
N VAL A 89 9.11 7.47 3.87
CA VAL A 89 8.32 8.42 4.66
C VAL A 89 7.71 7.72 5.86
N ALA A 90 7.68 8.42 7.00
CA ALA A 90 6.99 7.93 8.18
C ALA A 90 5.49 8.21 8.06
N VAL A 91 4.66 7.26 8.51
CA VAL A 91 3.20 7.38 8.47
C VAL A 91 2.56 6.91 9.76
N ASP A 92 1.32 7.32 10.00
CA ASP A 92 0.44 6.67 10.97
C ASP A 92 -0.07 5.37 10.35
N GLY A 93 0.03 4.25 11.07
CA GLY A 93 -0.02 2.87 10.52
C GLY A 93 -1.26 2.42 9.73
N PHE A 94 -2.23 3.31 9.45
CA PHE A 94 -3.38 3.02 8.59
C PHE A 94 -3.48 3.98 7.40
N ILE A 95 -3.09 3.48 6.22
CA ILE A 95 -3.23 4.16 4.93
C ILE A 95 -4.17 3.36 4.03
N PRO A 96 -5.05 4.03 3.25
CA PRO A 96 -5.86 3.34 2.25
C PRO A 96 -5.01 2.54 1.25
N PRO A 97 -5.39 1.32 0.85
CA PRO A 97 -4.56 0.46 0.00
C PRO A 97 -4.13 1.11 -1.32
N ASN A 98 -5.00 1.90 -1.94
CA ASN A 98 -4.67 2.64 -3.17
C ASN A 98 -3.55 3.67 -2.94
N ALA A 99 -3.60 4.41 -1.82
CA ALA A 99 -2.57 5.39 -1.47
C ALA A 99 -1.25 4.70 -1.13
N PHE A 100 -1.28 3.57 -0.41
CA PHE A 100 -0.08 2.76 -0.13
C PHE A 100 0.61 2.30 -1.42
N MET A 101 -0.15 1.75 -2.38
CA MET A 101 0.36 1.36 -3.70
C MET A 101 0.88 2.58 -4.49
N GLU A 102 0.19 3.71 -4.41
CA GLU A 102 0.60 4.92 -5.13
C GLU A 102 1.95 5.46 -4.62
N PHE A 103 2.25 5.39 -3.31
CA PHE A 103 3.59 5.74 -2.80
C PHE A 103 4.69 4.91 -3.47
N GLN A 104 4.48 3.61 -3.67
CA GLN A 104 5.44 2.74 -4.34
C GLN A 104 5.64 3.13 -5.82
N ALA A 105 4.58 3.56 -6.51
CA ALA A 105 4.65 4.07 -7.88
C ALA A 105 5.59 5.30 -8.01
N TYR A 106 5.73 6.07 -6.93
CA TYR A 106 6.63 7.22 -6.82
C TYR A 106 8.01 6.88 -6.22
N ASN A 107 8.36 5.60 -6.09
CA ASN A 107 9.59 5.13 -5.45
C ASN A 107 9.71 5.59 -3.98
N VAL A 108 8.58 5.63 -3.25
CA VAL A 108 8.54 6.00 -1.84
C VAL A 108 8.04 4.82 -1.02
N LEU A 109 8.87 4.37 -0.08
CA LEU A 109 8.49 3.38 0.92
C LEU A 109 7.74 4.05 2.08
N VAL A 110 6.67 3.42 2.51
CA VAL A 110 5.85 3.86 3.63
C VAL A 110 6.28 3.07 4.86
N ILE A 111 6.70 3.75 5.92
CA ILE A 111 7.20 3.10 7.14
C ILE A 111 6.37 3.55 8.35
N ALA A 112 5.73 2.60 9.03
CA ALA A 112 5.14 2.84 10.33
C ALA A 112 6.25 3.23 11.33
N SER A 113 6.11 4.36 12.02
CA SER A 113 7.14 4.82 12.96
C SER A 113 7.16 4.03 14.26
N ASP A 114 6.05 3.40 14.61
CA ASP A 114 5.91 2.67 15.88
C ASP A 114 6.73 1.37 15.86
N ILE A 115 7.15 0.90 17.03
CA ILE A 115 7.88 -0.35 17.20
C ILE A 115 7.13 -1.25 18.17
N ARG A 116 7.11 -2.56 17.90
CA ARG A 116 6.49 -3.56 18.80
C ARG A 116 7.05 -3.50 20.22
N GLN A 117 6.21 -3.89 21.17
CA GLN A 117 6.57 -3.93 22.59
C GLN A 117 7.42 -5.16 22.93
N LEU A 118 8.17 -5.08 24.05
CA LEU A 118 9.03 -6.15 24.56
C LEU A 118 8.26 -7.47 24.74
N GLU A 119 7.02 -7.36 25.21
CA GLU A 119 6.13 -8.49 25.49
C GLU A 119 5.60 -9.17 24.22
N HIS A 120 5.69 -8.50 23.07
CA HIS A 120 5.18 -8.96 21.77
C HIS A 120 6.29 -9.02 20.70
N ILE A 121 7.54 -9.33 21.11
CA ILE A 121 8.69 -9.38 20.20
C ILE A 121 8.48 -10.36 19.03
N GLU A 122 7.92 -11.53 19.29
CA GLU A 122 7.82 -12.60 18.29
C GLU A 122 6.81 -12.29 17.19
N TYR A 123 5.75 -11.53 17.47
CA TYR A 123 4.71 -11.20 16.51
C TYR A 123 3.90 -9.98 16.96
N THR A 124 3.62 -9.07 16.02
CA THR A 124 2.65 -7.98 16.18
C THR A 124 1.65 -8.03 15.01
N PRO A 125 0.34 -7.92 15.26
CA PRO A 125 -0.66 -7.90 14.19
C PRO A 125 -0.66 -6.58 13.39
N ALA A 126 -0.11 -5.50 13.94
CA ALA A 126 0.04 -4.21 13.26
C ALA A 126 1.47 -4.07 12.70
N PRO A 127 1.64 -3.54 11.46
CA PRO A 127 2.95 -3.25 10.90
C PRO A 127 3.72 -2.25 11.77
N ASP A 128 5.00 -2.54 12.01
CA ASP A 128 5.89 -1.72 12.82
C ASP A 128 7.18 -1.40 12.03
N ILE A 129 8.04 -0.53 12.59
CA ILE A 129 9.28 -0.10 11.93
C ILE A 129 10.24 -1.27 11.63
N ILE A 130 10.14 -2.39 12.36
CA ILE A 130 10.91 -3.61 12.06
C ILE A 130 10.35 -4.27 10.80
N HIS A 131 9.03 -4.45 10.71
CA HIS A 131 8.39 -4.99 9.52
C HIS A 131 8.63 -4.14 8.28
N GLU A 132 8.30 -2.85 8.36
CA GLU A 132 8.40 -1.94 7.21
C GLU A 132 9.84 -1.59 6.85
N GLY A 133 10.67 -1.32 7.86
CA GLY A 133 12.07 -1.01 7.68
C GLY A 133 12.85 -2.26 7.28
N ALA A 134 13.02 -3.21 8.20
CA ALA A 134 13.91 -4.35 7.98
C ALA A 134 13.31 -5.46 7.11
N GLY A 135 11.99 -5.55 6.97
CA GLY A 135 11.35 -6.51 6.06
C GLY A 135 11.40 -6.05 4.61
N HIS A 136 10.81 -4.88 4.31
CA HIS A 136 10.64 -4.41 2.93
C HIS A 136 11.88 -3.73 2.34
N ALA A 137 12.50 -2.80 3.09
CA ALA A 137 13.52 -1.93 2.51
C ALA A 137 14.74 -2.67 1.92
N PRO A 138 15.31 -3.73 2.55
CA PRO A 138 16.54 -4.33 2.05
C PRO A 138 16.45 -4.88 0.63
N ILE A 139 15.33 -5.52 0.27
CA ILE A 139 15.20 -6.16 -1.04
C ILE A 139 15.09 -5.12 -2.17
N ILE A 140 14.62 -3.90 -1.87
CA ILE A 140 14.55 -2.76 -2.82
C ILE A 140 15.94 -2.37 -3.35
N ALA A 141 17.02 -2.69 -2.64
CA ALA A 141 18.37 -2.48 -3.16
C ALA A 141 18.69 -3.30 -4.43
N ASN A 142 17.89 -4.33 -4.74
CA ASN A 142 17.94 -5.04 -6.02
C ASN A 142 17.12 -4.26 -7.07
N PRO A 143 17.73 -3.87 -8.21
CA PRO A 143 17.07 -3.01 -9.19
C PRO A 143 15.89 -3.69 -9.91
N GLU A 144 15.91 -5.00 -10.09
CA GLU A 144 14.80 -5.73 -10.71
C GLU A 144 13.58 -5.78 -9.78
N TYR A 145 13.82 -6.06 -8.49
CA TYR A 145 12.75 -6.02 -7.48
C TYR A 145 12.21 -4.60 -7.27
N ALA A 146 13.08 -3.59 -7.26
CA ALA A 146 12.65 -2.19 -7.18
C ALA A 146 11.74 -1.80 -8.35
N GLU A 147 12.11 -2.18 -9.58
CA GLU A 147 11.26 -1.90 -10.75
C GLU A 147 9.93 -2.67 -10.68
N TYR A 148 9.96 -3.94 -10.25
CA TYR A 148 8.76 -4.71 -9.98
C TYR A 148 7.84 -4.00 -8.98
N LEU A 149 8.36 -3.56 -7.83
CA LEU A 149 7.58 -2.90 -6.78
C LEU A 149 7.00 -1.56 -7.25
N ARG A 150 7.81 -0.75 -7.97
CA ARG A 150 7.35 0.51 -8.59
C ARG A 150 6.20 0.25 -9.56
N ARG A 151 6.35 -0.76 -10.42
CA ARG A 151 5.34 -1.15 -11.41
C ARG A 151 4.09 -1.74 -10.76
N PHE A 152 4.27 -2.50 -9.69
CA PHE A 152 3.19 -3.02 -8.86
C PHE A 152 2.36 -1.87 -8.29
N GLY A 153 3.01 -0.83 -7.75
CA GLY A 153 2.37 0.39 -7.28
C GLY A 153 1.55 1.10 -8.37
N GLU A 154 2.11 1.28 -9.57
CA GLU A 154 1.43 1.93 -10.71
C GLU A 154 0.14 1.22 -11.15
N ILE A 155 0.15 -0.12 -11.14
CA ILE A 155 -1.01 -0.93 -11.52
C ILE A 155 -1.99 -1.00 -10.34
N GLY A 156 -1.48 -1.24 -9.13
CA GLY A 156 -2.27 -1.44 -7.92
C GLY A 156 -3.05 -0.21 -7.51
N CYS A 157 -2.48 1.00 -7.62
CA CYS A 157 -3.19 2.23 -7.28
C CYS A 157 -4.39 2.51 -8.21
N LYS A 158 -4.35 1.97 -9.43
CA LYS A 158 -5.41 2.08 -10.46
C LYS A 158 -6.42 0.92 -10.42
N ALA A 159 -6.21 -0.12 -9.62
CA ALA A 159 -7.12 -1.26 -9.52
C ALA A 159 -8.48 -0.85 -8.93
N ILE A 160 -9.56 -1.33 -9.54
CA ILE A 160 -10.92 -0.96 -9.11
C ILE A 160 -11.33 -1.79 -7.90
N SER A 161 -11.60 -1.12 -6.78
CA SER A 161 -12.20 -1.69 -5.57
C SER A 161 -13.70 -1.88 -5.74
N SER A 162 -14.26 -2.90 -5.08
CA SER A 162 -15.71 -2.98 -4.86
C SER A 162 -16.12 -2.08 -3.69
N SER A 163 -17.41 -1.77 -3.59
CA SER A 163 -17.94 -1.09 -2.39
C SER A 163 -17.72 -1.89 -1.10
N ARG A 164 -17.69 -3.23 -1.17
CA ARG A 164 -17.41 -4.11 -0.02
C ARG A 164 -15.96 -4.03 0.45
N ASP A 165 -15.01 -3.80 -0.45
CA ASP A 165 -13.60 -3.61 -0.06
C ASP A 165 -13.42 -2.37 0.80
N TYR A 166 -14.14 -1.29 0.50
CA TYR A 166 -14.14 -0.08 1.33
C TYR A 166 -14.78 -0.32 2.70
N GLU A 167 -15.92 -1.03 2.75
CA GLU A 167 -16.56 -1.41 4.01
C GLU A 167 -15.63 -2.26 4.89
N MET A 168 -14.93 -3.23 4.28
CA MET A 168 -13.93 -4.06 4.95
C MET A 168 -12.77 -3.23 5.51
N TYR A 169 -12.20 -2.35 4.69
CA TYR A 169 -11.11 -1.48 5.10
C TYR A 169 -11.51 -0.62 6.30
N GLU A 170 -12.67 0.03 6.25
CA GLU A 170 -13.15 0.86 7.36
C GLU A 170 -13.44 0.04 8.62
N ALA A 171 -13.97 -1.18 8.49
CA ALA A 171 -14.20 -2.07 9.62
C ALA A 171 -12.89 -2.50 10.30
N VAL A 172 -11.86 -2.86 9.52
CA VAL A 172 -10.53 -3.22 10.04
C VAL A 172 -9.86 -2.02 10.69
N ARG A 173 -9.95 -0.84 10.06
CA ARG A 173 -9.43 0.42 10.62
C ARG A 173 -10.09 0.74 11.96
N LEU A 174 -11.42 0.62 12.04
CA LEU A 174 -12.16 0.82 13.29
C LEU A 174 -11.73 -0.20 14.35
N LEU A 175 -11.62 -1.48 13.98
CA LEU A 175 -11.20 -2.55 14.89
C LEU A 175 -9.82 -2.28 15.51
N SER A 176 -8.85 -1.84 14.71
CA SER A 176 -7.53 -1.47 15.24
C SER A 176 -7.62 -0.29 16.21
N ILE A 177 -8.34 0.78 15.84
CA ILE A 177 -8.51 1.95 16.71
C ILE A 177 -9.11 1.55 18.07
N VAL A 178 -10.15 0.72 18.09
CA VAL A 178 -10.82 0.32 19.33
C VAL A 178 -9.97 -0.64 20.17
N LYS A 179 -9.18 -1.54 19.53
CA LYS A 179 -8.26 -2.45 20.23
C LYS A 179 -7.07 -1.72 20.86
N GLU A 180 -6.59 -0.66 20.24
CA GLU A 180 -5.45 0.12 20.72
C GLU A 180 -5.85 1.20 21.73
N ALA A 181 -7.12 1.62 21.76
CA ALA A 181 -7.58 2.65 22.67
C ALA A 181 -7.66 2.17 24.14
N GLU A 182 -6.96 2.90 25.03
CA GLU A 182 -7.02 2.65 26.47
C GLU A 182 -8.44 2.86 27.02
N GLY A 183 -9.00 1.83 27.67
CA GLY A 183 -10.30 1.93 28.33
C GLY A 183 -11.51 1.68 27.43
N THR A 184 -11.29 1.23 26.19
CA THR A 184 -12.36 0.74 25.32
C THR A 184 -13.10 -0.41 26.00
N PRO A 185 -14.44 -0.36 26.12
CA PRO A 185 -15.22 -1.48 26.62
C PRO A 185 -15.03 -2.73 25.76
N GLN A 186 -14.84 -3.90 26.37
CA GLN A 186 -14.69 -5.17 25.63
C GLN A 186 -15.84 -5.42 24.63
N ALA A 187 -17.06 -4.99 24.97
CA ALA A 187 -18.22 -5.10 24.08
C ALA A 187 -18.06 -4.33 22.76
N GLU A 188 -17.31 -3.22 22.74
CA GLU A 188 -17.03 -2.45 21.52
C GLU A 188 -15.98 -3.17 20.65
N ILE A 189 -14.97 -3.77 21.28
CA ILE A 189 -13.97 -4.61 20.60
C ILE A 189 -14.68 -5.82 19.96
N ASP A 190 -15.48 -6.55 20.74
CA ASP A 190 -16.22 -7.73 20.25
C ASP A 190 -17.19 -7.38 19.11
N ALA A 191 -17.78 -6.18 19.14
CA ALA A 191 -18.68 -5.70 18.09
C ALA A 191 -17.92 -5.39 16.79
N ALA A 192 -16.76 -4.73 16.90
CA ALA A 192 -15.89 -4.46 15.77
C ALA A 192 -15.32 -5.75 15.16
N GLU A 193 -14.93 -6.74 15.98
CA GLU A 193 -14.47 -8.05 15.52
C GLU A 193 -15.59 -8.78 14.75
N LYS A 194 -16.80 -8.85 15.31
CA LYS A 194 -17.95 -9.45 14.64
C LYS A 194 -18.28 -8.79 13.30
N GLN A 195 -18.11 -7.47 13.21
CA GLN A 195 -18.35 -6.74 11.96
C GLN A 195 -17.32 -7.12 10.89
N VAL A 196 -16.04 -7.22 11.27
CA VAL A 196 -14.97 -7.68 10.37
C VAL A 196 -15.24 -9.12 9.92
N ASP A 197 -15.53 -10.02 10.86
CA ASP A 197 -15.84 -11.43 10.55
C ASP A 197 -17.06 -11.55 9.62
N PHE A 198 -18.11 -10.76 9.88
CA PHE A 198 -19.29 -10.74 9.03
C PHE A 198 -18.94 -10.31 7.60
N LEU A 199 -18.22 -9.20 7.45
CA LEU A 199 -17.82 -8.70 6.13
C LEU A 199 -16.91 -9.71 5.41
N GLN A 200 -15.98 -10.36 6.11
CA GLN A 200 -15.05 -11.33 5.52
C GLN A 200 -15.81 -12.52 4.93
N ASN A 201 -16.83 -12.98 5.63
CA ASN A 201 -17.69 -14.08 5.17
C ASN A 201 -18.71 -13.66 4.08
N ASN A 202 -18.83 -12.36 3.76
CA ASN A 202 -19.83 -11.82 2.84
C ASN A 202 -19.25 -10.89 1.75
N MET A 203 -17.96 -11.04 1.40
CA MET A 203 -17.29 -10.20 0.41
C MET A 203 -17.85 -10.31 -1.02
N GLY A 204 -18.40 -11.48 -1.39
CA GLY A 204 -18.88 -11.73 -2.74
C GLY A 204 -17.76 -12.03 -3.74
N GLU A 205 -17.92 -11.59 -4.99
CA GLU A 205 -16.90 -11.74 -6.04
C GLU A 205 -15.69 -10.84 -5.75
N MET A 206 -14.49 -11.36 -6.04
CA MET A 206 -13.25 -10.65 -5.79
C MET A 206 -13.08 -9.47 -6.75
N SER A 207 -12.84 -8.28 -6.20
CA SER A 207 -12.50 -7.10 -7.00
C SER A 207 -11.07 -7.17 -7.54
N GLU A 208 -10.75 -6.30 -8.51
CA GLU A 208 -9.36 -6.19 -9.00
C GLU A 208 -8.41 -5.77 -7.88
N MET A 209 -8.85 -4.90 -6.97
CA MET A 209 -8.06 -4.52 -5.80
C MET A 209 -7.79 -5.72 -4.88
N ALA A 210 -8.80 -6.58 -4.65
CA ALA A 210 -8.61 -7.77 -3.84
C ALA A 210 -7.68 -8.81 -4.52
N GLN A 211 -7.73 -8.94 -5.85
CA GLN A 211 -6.80 -9.76 -6.62
C GLN A 211 -5.37 -9.21 -6.58
N ILE A 212 -5.18 -7.89 -6.74
CA ILE A 212 -3.88 -7.22 -6.53
C ILE A 212 -3.36 -7.46 -5.12
N ARG A 213 -4.22 -7.36 -4.10
CA ARG A 213 -3.84 -7.63 -2.71
C ARG A 213 -3.33 -9.06 -2.52
N ASN A 214 -3.97 -10.05 -3.17
CA ASN A 214 -3.49 -11.43 -3.12
C ASN A 214 -2.10 -11.58 -3.77
N LEU A 215 -1.87 -10.96 -4.94
CA LEU A 215 -0.54 -10.95 -5.54
C LEU A 215 0.49 -10.33 -4.60
N HIS A 216 0.19 -9.16 -4.02
CA HIS A 216 1.10 -8.49 -3.07
C HIS A 216 1.41 -9.38 -1.87
N TRP A 217 0.40 -10.06 -1.33
CA TRP A 217 0.59 -10.96 -0.19
C TRP A 217 1.51 -12.14 -0.52
N TRP A 218 1.26 -12.81 -1.64
CA TRP A 218 2.01 -14.00 -2.04
C TRP A 218 3.39 -13.70 -2.66
N THR A 219 3.71 -12.42 -2.87
CA THR A 219 5.02 -11.98 -3.35
C THR A 219 5.74 -11.09 -2.33
N VAL A 220 5.33 -9.84 -2.23
CA VAL A 220 5.98 -8.79 -1.43
C VAL A 220 5.99 -9.14 0.07
N GLU A 221 4.95 -9.78 0.59
CA GLU A 221 4.86 -10.15 2.01
C GLU A 221 5.40 -11.56 2.32
N TYR A 222 4.96 -12.57 1.57
CA TYR A 222 5.19 -14.00 1.85
C TYR A 222 5.82 -14.75 0.67
N GLY A 223 6.52 -14.04 -0.22
CA GLY A 223 7.16 -14.65 -1.38
C GLY A 223 8.48 -15.36 -1.08
N LEU A 224 8.70 -16.45 -1.81
CA LEU A 224 9.95 -17.20 -1.88
C LEU A 224 10.53 -17.13 -3.29
N ILE A 225 11.85 -17.28 -3.43
CA ILE A 225 12.58 -17.18 -4.70
C ILE A 225 13.55 -18.36 -4.89
N GLY A 226 13.74 -18.83 -6.13
CA GLY A 226 14.61 -19.96 -6.47
C GLY A 226 13.82 -21.16 -6.97
N THR A 227 14.17 -22.37 -6.52
CA THR A 227 13.41 -23.59 -6.87
C THR A 227 12.51 -24.01 -5.71
N VAL A 228 11.45 -24.76 -6.02
CA VAL A 228 10.50 -25.29 -5.02
C VAL A 228 11.21 -26.16 -3.98
N GLU A 229 12.25 -26.89 -4.39
CA GLU A 229 13.04 -27.77 -3.54
C GLU A 229 14.07 -27.03 -2.68
N ASN A 230 14.54 -25.87 -3.14
CA ASN A 230 15.55 -25.06 -2.45
C ASN A 230 15.23 -23.56 -2.56
N PRO A 231 14.14 -23.11 -1.92
CA PRO A 231 13.74 -21.72 -1.96
C PRO A 231 14.62 -20.85 -1.04
N LYS A 232 14.60 -19.55 -1.32
CA LYS A 232 15.14 -18.49 -0.48
C LYS A 232 14.04 -17.49 -0.13
N ILE A 233 14.19 -16.80 0.98
CA ILE A 233 13.20 -15.84 1.48
C ILE A 233 13.45 -14.46 0.88
N TYR A 234 12.41 -13.80 0.37
CA TYR A 234 12.45 -12.36 0.05
C TYR A 234 11.23 -11.58 0.55
N GLY A 235 10.11 -12.25 0.87
CA GLY A 235 8.91 -11.59 1.38
C GLY A 235 9.13 -10.94 2.75
N ALA A 236 8.67 -9.70 2.93
CA ALA A 236 8.93 -8.88 4.10
C ALA A 236 8.33 -9.41 5.40
N GLY A 237 7.14 -10.03 5.34
CA GLY A 237 6.52 -10.72 6.48
C GLY A 237 7.44 -11.81 7.03
N LEU A 238 8.06 -12.59 6.13
CA LEU A 238 9.03 -13.62 6.49
C LEU A 238 10.37 -13.01 6.95
N LEU A 239 10.86 -11.95 6.32
CA LEU A 239 12.13 -11.30 6.69
C LEU A 239 12.08 -10.56 8.04
N SER A 240 10.87 -10.22 8.51
CA SER A 240 10.67 -9.50 9.77
C SER A 240 10.21 -10.39 10.94
N SER A 241 10.03 -11.69 10.70
CA SER A 241 9.51 -12.65 11.67
C SER A 241 10.36 -13.93 11.70
N ILE A 242 11.20 -14.09 12.73
CA ILE A 242 12.07 -15.29 12.82
C ILE A 242 11.25 -16.58 12.96
N GLY A 243 10.11 -16.51 13.66
CA GLY A 243 9.24 -17.66 13.83
C GLY A 243 8.73 -18.16 12.48
N GLU A 244 8.24 -17.24 11.65
CA GLU A 244 7.70 -17.56 10.34
C GLU A 244 8.79 -17.89 9.33
N SER A 245 9.93 -17.18 9.36
CA SER A 245 11.09 -17.51 8.51
C SER A 245 11.61 -18.92 8.76
N ALA A 246 11.61 -19.37 10.02
CA ALA A 246 12.03 -20.74 10.34
C ALA A 246 10.97 -21.76 9.94
N TRP A 247 9.70 -21.47 10.24
CA TRP A 247 8.58 -22.36 9.92
C TRP A 247 8.41 -22.56 8.40
N CYS A 248 8.52 -21.48 7.62
CA CYS A 248 8.35 -21.53 6.17
C CYS A 248 9.40 -22.40 5.47
N MET A 249 10.57 -22.59 6.08
CA MET A 249 11.65 -23.43 5.53
C MET A 249 11.52 -24.91 5.90
N THR A 250 10.52 -25.30 6.70
CA THR A 250 10.24 -26.70 7.03
C THR A 250 9.40 -27.41 5.95
N ASN A 251 9.28 -28.74 6.00
CA ASN A 251 8.44 -29.49 5.07
C ASN A 251 6.93 -29.41 5.40
N GLU A 252 6.54 -28.74 6.49
CA GLU A 252 5.15 -28.61 6.92
C GLU A 252 4.39 -27.52 6.13
N VAL A 253 5.12 -26.57 5.53
CA VAL A 253 4.55 -25.54 4.65
C VAL A 253 4.70 -25.99 3.21
N GLU A 254 3.62 -26.00 2.44
CA GLU A 254 3.67 -26.38 1.03
C GLU A 254 4.34 -25.28 0.18
N LYS A 255 5.22 -25.66 -0.76
CA LYS A 255 5.88 -24.74 -1.70
C LYS A 255 5.32 -24.97 -3.08
N LEU A 256 4.69 -23.95 -3.64
CA LEU A 256 4.07 -23.99 -4.96
C LEU A 256 4.85 -23.11 -5.94
N PRO A 257 4.98 -23.46 -7.22
CA PRO A 257 5.46 -22.53 -8.23
C PRO A 257 4.56 -21.30 -8.29
N TYR A 258 5.15 -20.11 -8.29
CA TYR A 258 4.40 -18.87 -8.48
C TYR A 258 3.80 -18.82 -9.89
N SER A 259 2.56 -18.33 -10.01
CA SER A 259 1.86 -18.11 -11.28
C SER A 259 0.77 -17.06 -11.07
N ILE A 260 0.09 -16.67 -12.15
CA ILE A 260 -1.07 -15.78 -12.07
C ILE A 260 -2.21 -16.35 -11.21
N ASP A 261 -2.26 -17.65 -10.94
CA ASP A 261 -3.32 -18.25 -10.11
C ASP A 261 -3.31 -17.71 -8.67
N ALA A 262 -2.18 -17.14 -8.22
CA ALA A 262 -2.07 -16.45 -6.95
C ALA A 262 -3.09 -15.31 -6.78
N VAL A 263 -3.61 -14.72 -7.87
CA VAL A 263 -4.68 -13.70 -7.80
C VAL A 263 -5.95 -14.23 -7.14
N ASN A 264 -6.22 -15.54 -7.25
CA ASN A 264 -7.42 -16.18 -6.73
C ASN A 264 -7.20 -16.82 -5.35
N GLN A 265 -5.96 -16.80 -4.83
CA GLN A 265 -5.62 -17.42 -3.57
C GLN A 265 -5.84 -16.45 -2.41
N SER A 266 -6.94 -16.61 -1.69
CA SER A 266 -7.19 -15.89 -0.43
C SER A 266 -6.23 -16.32 0.68
N PHE A 267 -6.02 -15.45 1.67
CA PHE A 267 -5.15 -15.65 2.82
C PHE A 267 -5.80 -15.21 4.13
N ASP A 268 -5.27 -15.71 5.25
CA ASP A 268 -5.65 -15.33 6.61
C ASP A 268 -4.43 -14.70 7.30
N ILE A 269 -4.52 -13.43 7.67
CA ILE A 269 -3.44 -12.66 8.29
C ILE A 269 -3.16 -13.08 9.73
N THR A 270 -4.08 -13.82 10.36
CA THR A 270 -4.03 -14.16 11.79
C THR A 270 -3.43 -15.54 12.07
N LYS A 271 -3.08 -16.29 11.02
CA LYS A 271 -2.59 -17.67 11.12
C LYS A 271 -1.30 -17.85 10.32
N PRO A 272 -0.46 -18.84 10.69
CA PRO A 272 0.63 -19.26 9.83
C PRO A 272 0.13 -19.65 8.44
N GLN A 273 0.87 -19.25 7.40
CA GLN A 273 0.46 -19.50 6.03
C GLN A 273 0.57 -21.00 5.69
N PRO A 274 -0.48 -21.65 5.16
CA PRO A 274 -0.46 -23.08 4.88
C PRO A 274 0.45 -23.44 3.70
N GLN A 275 0.55 -22.53 2.73
CA GLN A 275 1.34 -22.65 1.53
C GLN A 275 2.03 -21.32 1.21
N LEU A 276 3.11 -21.39 0.43
CA LEU A 276 3.83 -20.23 -0.09
C LEU A 276 4.19 -20.44 -1.55
N PHE A 277 4.40 -19.34 -2.28
CA PHE A 277 4.74 -19.37 -3.69
C PHE A 277 6.23 -19.07 -3.92
N VAL A 278 6.84 -19.85 -4.81
CA VAL A 278 8.25 -19.75 -5.20
C VAL A 278 8.35 -19.21 -6.61
N THR A 279 8.88 -17.99 -6.76
CA THR A 279 9.23 -17.40 -8.07
C THR A 279 10.63 -17.83 -8.49
N PRO A 280 10.92 -18.12 -9.76
CA PRO A 280 12.28 -18.45 -10.19
C PRO A 280 13.25 -17.26 -10.01
N ASP A 281 12.79 -16.06 -10.33
CA ASP A 281 13.53 -14.80 -10.24
C ASP A 281 12.57 -13.60 -10.11
N PHE A 282 13.12 -12.39 -9.96
CA PHE A 282 12.33 -11.15 -9.86
C PHE A 282 11.75 -10.71 -11.22
N ALA A 283 12.38 -11.06 -12.33
CA ALA A 283 11.84 -10.76 -13.67
C ALA A 283 10.51 -11.49 -13.90
N TYR A 284 10.39 -12.73 -13.44
CA TYR A 284 9.16 -13.51 -13.52
C TYR A 284 8.01 -12.92 -12.68
N LEU A 285 8.31 -12.24 -11.56
CA LEU A 285 7.28 -11.49 -10.81
C LEU A 285 6.66 -10.39 -11.68
N SER A 286 7.49 -9.70 -12.45
CA SER A 286 7.04 -8.65 -13.38
C SER A 286 6.24 -9.23 -14.54
N GLU A 287 6.64 -10.38 -15.08
CA GLU A 287 5.90 -11.09 -16.13
C GLU A 287 4.47 -11.43 -15.68
N VAL A 288 4.31 -12.04 -14.50
CA VAL A 288 3.00 -12.41 -13.96
C VAL A 288 2.14 -11.18 -13.65
N LEU A 289 2.75 -10.13 -13.09
CA LEU A 289 2.04 -8.87 -12.85
C LEU A 289 1.51 -8.25 -14.16
N GLU A 290 2.33 -8.26 -15.21
CA GLU A 290 1.94 -7.75 -16.53
C GLU A 290 0.88 -8.64 -17.20
N GLU A 291 0.96 -9.96 -17.03
CA GLU A 291 -0.09 -10.89 -17.46
C GLU A 291 -1.43 -10.56 -16.77
N PHE A 292 -1.42 -10.30 -15.47
CA PHE A 292 -2.61 -9.92 -14.73
C PHE A 292 -3.12 -8.54 -15.15
N ALA A 293 -2.24 -7.55 -15.30
CA ALA A 293 -2.61 -6.22 -15.76
C ALA A 293 -3.29 -6.22 -17.14
N ASN A 294 -2.90 -7.13 -18.04
CA ASN A 294 -3.57 -7.33 -19.34
C ASN A 294 -5.01 -7.86 -19.23
N LYS A 295 -5.38 -8.44 -18.09
CA LYS A 295 -6.74 -8.90 -17.77
C LYS A 295 -7.56 -7.86 -17.00
N MET A 296 -6.92 -6.82 -16.44
CA MET A 296 -7.59 -5.76 -15.69
C MET A 296 -8.35 -4.78 -16.60
N ALA A 297 -9.38 -4.14 -16.06
CA ALA A 297 -10.13 -3.05 -16.66
C ALA A 297 -9.23 -1.89 -17.07
N LEU A 298 -8.11 -1.70 -16.35
CA LEU A 298 -7.06 -0.75 -16.68
C LEU A 298 -6.55 -0.88 -18.13
N ARG A 299 -6.55 -2.09 -18.72
CA ARG A 299 -6.10 -2.32 -20.10
C ARG A 299 -7.17 -2.86 -21.05
N THR A 300 -8.26 -3.39 -20.49
CA THR A 300 -9.36 -3.97 -21.26
C THR A 300 -10.53 -3.01 -21.46
N GLY A 301 -10.74 -2.09 -20.52
CA GLY A 301 -11.84 -1.12 -20.54
C GLY A 301 -13.20 -1.79 -20.75
N GLY A 302 -13.93 -1.33 -21.76
CA GLY A 302 -15.20 -1.90 -22.19
C GLY A 302 -16.30 -1.87 -21.14
N LEU A 303 -17.34 -2.70 -21.37
CA LEU A 303 -18.52 -2.78 -20.52
C LEU A 303 -18.19 -3.28 -19.11
N SER A 304 -17.34 -4.32 -19.00
CA SER A 304 -16.92 -4.88 -17.72
C SER A 304 -16.23 -3.85 -16.83
N GLY A 305 -15.32 -3.04 -17.41
CA GLY A 305 -14.66 -1.95 -16.68
C GLY A 305 -15.65 -0.91 -16.15
N ILE A 306 -16.65 -0.52 -16.95
CA ILE A 306 -17.68 0.44 -16.51
C ILE A 306 -18.54 -0.16 -15.39
N HIS A 307 -18.95 -1.43 -15.47
CA HIS A 307 -19.69 -2.07 -14.39
C HIS A 307 -18.89 -2.14 -13.09
N LYS A 308 -17.58 -2.44 -13.16
CA LYS A 308 -16.69 -2.40 -12.00
C LYS A 308 -16.69 -1.01 -11.37
N LEU A 309 -16.60 0.06 -12.17
CA LEU A 309 -16.67 1.44 -11.69
C LEU A 309 -18.02 1.77 -11.04
N ILE A 310 -19.14 1.38 -11.64
CA ILE A 310 -20.49 1.57 -11.06
C ILE A 310 -20.61 0.84 -9.71
N ASN A 311 -20.15 -0.40 -9.64
CA ASN A 311 -20.21 -1.23 -8.43
C ASN A 311 -19.28 -0.73 -7.32
N SER A 312 -18.20 -0.03 -7.67
CA SER A 312 -17.27 0.58 -6.72
C SER A 312 -17.92 1.67 -5.87
N LYS A 313 -18.91 2.38 -6.42
CA LYS A 313 -19.52 3.60 -5.84
C LYS A 313 -18.49 4.68 -5.46
N ALA A 314 -17.31 4.63 -6.07
CA ALA A 314 -16.22 5.57 -5.86
C ALA A 314 -15.94 6.34 -7.16
N ILE A 315 -15.14 7.39 -7.05
CA ILE A 315 -14.63 8.10 -8.22
C ILE A 315 -13.74 7.14 -9.00
N GLY A 316 -14.00 7.04 -10.29
CA GLY A 316 -13.12 6.36 -11.22
C GLY A 316 -13.01 7.13 -12.52
N THR A 317 -12.29 6.54 -13.46
CA THR A 317 -12.04 7.12 -14.77
C THR A 317 -12.19 6.08 -15.85
N ILE A 318 -12.78 6.48 -16.98
CA ILE A 318 -12.66 5.75 -18.24
C ILE A 318 -11.82 6.54 -19.24
N GLU A 319 -11.09 5.84 -20.10
CA GLU A 319 -10.41 6.41 -21.26
C GLU A 319 -11.05 5.88 -22.54
N MET A 320 -11.40 6.80 -23.44
CA MET A 320 -11.94 6.48 -24.76
C MET A 320 -10.83 6.23 -25.79
N SER A 321 -11.16 5.66 -26.94
CA SER A 321 -10.23 5.42 -28.05
C SER A 321 -9.50 6.66 -28.56
N THR A 322 -10.04 7.86 -28.34
CA THR A 322 -9.43 9.15 -28.67
C THR A 322 -8.42 9.65 -27.63
N GLY A 323 -8.30 8.96 -26.50
CA GLY A 323 -7.51 9.34 -25.34
C GLY A 323 -8.19 10.37 -24.41
N ILE A 324 -9.43 10.79 -24.70
CA ILE A 324 -10.18 11.60 -23.73
C ILE A 324 -10.55 10.72 -22.53
N GLN A 325 -10.35 11.29 -21.34
CA GLN A 325 -10.57 10.65 -20.05
C GLN A 325 -11.75 11.32 -19.35
N ILE A 326 -12.64 10.53 -18.79
CA ILE A 326 -13.83 11.00 -18.07
C ILE A 326 -13.74 10.50 -16.65
N SER A 327 -13.57 11.41 -15.70
CA SER A 327 -13.41 11.09 -14.28
C SER A 327 -14.63 11.53 -13.48
N GLY A 328 -15.25 10.64 -12.73
CA GLY A 328 -16.44 10.95 -11.93
C GLY A 328 -17.03 9.71 -11.25
N LEU A 329 -18.19 9.89 -10.62
CA LEU A 329 -18.96 8.77 -10.04
C LEU A 329 -19.87 8.17 -11.11
N PHE A 330 -19.46 7.04 -11.69
CA PHE A 330 -20.25 6.31 -12.68
C PHE A 330 -21.49 5.67 -12.04
N THR A 331 -22.65 5.89 -12.63
CA THR A 331 -23.94 5.39 -12.09
C THR A 331 -24.78 4.64 -13.09
N ASN A 332 -24.56 4.85 -14.40
CA ASN A 332 -25.33 4.16 -15.43
C ASN A 332 -24.48 3.90 -16.68
N VAL A 333 -24.81 2.81 -17.37
CA VAL A 333 -24.30 2.45 -18.68
C VAL A 333 -25.44 1.83 -19.48
N ILE A 334 -25.58 2.26 -20.74
CA ILE A 334 -26.50 1.63 -21.69
C ILE A 334 -25.67 0.65 -22.50
N GLU A 335 -26.13 -0.60 -22.52
CA GLU A 335 -25.53 -1.70 -23.27
C GLU A 335 -26.33 -1.98 -24.55
N ASP A 336 -25.61 -2.25 -25.64
CA ASP A 336 -26.14 -2.86 -26.85
C ASP A 336 -25.15 -3.94 -27.33
N ASP A 337 -25.64 -5.17 -27.55
CA ASP A 337 -24.84 -6.32 -28.02
C ASP A 337 -23.51 -6.52 -27.27
N GLY A 338 -23.55 -6.51 -25.92
CA GLY A 338 -22.36 -6.70 -25.09
C GLY A 338 -21.38 -5.53 -25.06
N LYS A 339 -21.75 -4.37 -25.62
CA LYS A 339 -20.88 -3.18 -25.70
C LYS A 339 -21.56 -1.98 -25.02
N PRO A 340 -20.78 -1.10 -24.37
CA PRO A 340 -21.32 0.13 -23.85
C PRO A 340 -21.57 1.11 -25.02
N VAL A 341 -22.78 1.65 -25.11
CA VAL A 341 -23.17 2.65 -26.12
C VAL A 341 -23.48 4.02 -25.52
N TYR A 342 -23.64 4.10 -24.20
CA TYR A 342 -23.78 5.36 -23.46
C TYR A 342 -23.28 5.18 -22.04
N ILE A 343 -22.62 6.19 -21.48
CA ILE A 343 -22.21 6.23 -20.06
C ILE A 343 -22.83 7.42 -19.37
N GLN A 344 -22.99 7.32 -18.05
CA GLN A 344 -23.35 8.45 -17.20
C GLN A 344 -22.59 8.43 -15.88
N THR A 345 -22.18 9.63 -15.50
CA THR A 345 -21.68 9.97 -14.18
C THR A 345 -22.66 10.90 -13.49
N THR A 346 -22.62 10.95 -12.16
CA THR A 346 -23.42 11.87 -11.35
C THR A 346 -22.54 12.72 -10.44
N GLY A 347 -22.98 13.94 -10.17
CA GLY A 347 -22.21 14.90 -9.38
C GLY A 347 -21.00 15.44 -10.14
N LYS A 348 -19.93 15.75 -9.42
CA LYS A 348 -18.72 16.36 -9.99
C LYS A 348 -18.04 15.40 -10.98
N THR A 349 -17.86 15.87 -12.21
CA THR A 349 -17.13 15.17 -13.27
C THR A 349 -16.06 16.08 -13.86
N ALA A 350 -14.93 15.51 -14.29
CA ALA A 350 -13.90 16.23 -15.03
C ALA A 350 -13.53 15.47 -16.29
N LEU A 351 -13.31 16.21 -17.37
CA LEU A 351 -12.75 15.68 -18.62
C LEU A 351 -11.26 15.99 -18.66
N SER A 352 -10.46 15.00 -19.00
CA SER A 352 -9.00 15.11 -19.06
C SER A 352 -8.45 14.55 -20.37
N TYR A 353 -7.23 14.92 -20.71
CA TYR A 353 -6.45 14.29 -21.77
C TYR A 353 -5.01 14.15 -21.30
N ARG A 354 -4.50 12.91 -21.26
CA ARG A 354 -3.17 12.58 -20.71
C ARG A 354 -3.01 13.09 -19.26
N GLU A 355 -3.94 12.72 -18.40
CA GLU A 355 -3.90 12.99 -16.95
C GLU A 355 -3.88 14.50 -16.62
N LYS A 356 -4.41 15.33 -17.52
CA LYS A 356 -4.58 16.77 -17.34
C LYS A 356 -5.98 17.21 -17.71
N GLU A 357 -6.62 17.95 -16.81
CA GLU A 357 -7.95 18.51 -17.02
C GLU A 357 -7.99 19.35 -18.31
N LEU A 358 -9.04 19.15 -19.11
CA LEU A 358 -9.34 19.98 -20.27
C LEU A 358 -9.83 21.35 -19.79
N VAL A 359 -9.26 22.41 -20.35
CA VAL A 359 -9.62 23.80 -20.00
C VAL A 359 -11.12 24.00 -20.16
N GLY A 360 -11.79 24.37 -19.06
CA GLY A 360 -13.24 24.63 -19.05
C GLY A 360 -14.12 23.39 -18.87
N HIS A 361 -13.56 22.19 -18.69
CA HIS A 361 -14.31 20.95 -18.49
C HIS A 361 -13.96 20.23 -17.18
N GLY A 362 -13.63 21.01 -16.14
CA GLY A 362 -13.43 20.50 -14.79
C GLY A 362 -14.71 20.33 -13.97
N THR A 363 -14.53 19.93 -12.72
CA THR A 363 -15.64 19.63 -11.77
C THR A 363 -16.55 20.80 -11.44
N SER A 364 -16.10 22.03 -11.67
CA SER A 364 -16.93 23.24 -11.52
C SER A 364 -17.89 23.45 -12.69
N TYR A 365 -17.52 22.98 -13.88
CA TYR A 365 -18.34 23.10 -15.08
C TYR A 365 -19.30 21.91 -15.20
N HIS A 366 -18.80 20.68 -15.04
CA HIS A 366 -19.63 19.47 -14.98
C HIS A 366 -19.98 19.12 -13.54
N SER A 367 -20.73 19.98 -12.85
CA SER A 367 -20.99 19.84 -11.40
C SER A 367 -22.08 18.82 -11.04
N GLU A 368 -22.98 18.50 -11.97
CA GLU A 368 -24.15 17.65 -11.75
C GLU A 368 -24.03 16.24 -12.37
N GLY A 369 -23.09 16.07 -13.29
CA GLY A 369 -22.78 14.81 -13.93
C GLY A 369 -22.31 15.02 -15.36
N PHE A 370 -22.13 13.92 -16.07
CA PHE A 370 -21.74 13.92 -17.47
C PHE A 370 -22.28 12.64 -18.12
N GLY A 371 -22.83 12.75 -19.33
CA GLY A 371 -23.31 11.61 -20.08
C GLY A 371 -22.91 11.72 -21.55
N SER A 372 -22.40 10.64 -22.12
CA SER A 372 -21.90 10.64 -23.51
C SER A 372 -22.17 9.33 -24.23
N PRO A 373 -22.56 9.36 -25.52
CA PRO A 373 -22.56 8.19 -26.37
C PRO A 373 -21.15 7.64 -26.56
N ILE A 374 -21.10 6.36 -26.91
CA ILE A 374 -19.90 5.60 -27.22
C ILE A 374 -20.18 4.83 -28.49
N GLY A 375 -19.22 4.79 -29.40
CA GLY A 375 -19.34 3.97 -30.61
C GLY A 375 -19.38 4.77 -31.90
N LYS A 376 -19.75 4.07 -32.97
CA LYS A 376 -19.86 4.64 -34.31
C LYS A 376 -21.27 5.15 -34.57
N LEU A 377 -21.38 5.98 -35.60
CA LEU A 377 -22.66 6.35 -36.16
C LEU A 377 -23.26 5.20 -36.97
N LYS A 378 -24.57 5.01 -36.84
CA LYS A 378 -25.34 3.96 -37.50
C LYS A 378 -25.21 4.08 -39.02
N GLY A 379 -24.80 2.99 -39.67
CA GLY A 379 -24.62 2.95 -41.12
C GLY A 379 -23.37 3.66 -41.64
N ILE A 380 -22.48 4.14 -40.76
CA ILE A 380 -21.23 4.80 -41.13
C ILE A 380 -20.04 3.95 -40.66
N ASN A 381 -19.17 3.56 -41.60
CA ASN A 381 -18.04 2.68 -41.29
C ASN A 381 -16.88 3.39 -40.57
N ILE A 382 -16.73 4.70 -40.77
CA ILE A 382 -15.65 5.53 -40.23
C ILE A 382 -16.14 6.14 -38.90
N ALA A 383 -15.36 6.00 -37.83
CA ALA A 383 -15.71 6.62 -36.55
C ALA A 383 -15.48 8.15 -36.62
N ILE A 384 -16.17 8.93 -35.78
CA ILE A 384 -16.06 10.40 -35.80
C ILE A 384 -14.61 10.84 -35.62
N GLU A 385 -13.84 10.16 -34.76
CA GLU A 385 -12.43 10.46 -34.55
C GLU A 385 -11.54 10.29 -35.78
N ASP A 386 -11.93 9.41 -36.72
CA ASP A 386 -11.18 9.08 -37.93
C ASP A 386 -11.64 9.90 -39.17
N MET A 387 -12.64 10.79 -39.00
CA MET A 387 -13.22 11.54 -40.12
C MET A 387 -12.33 12.72 -40.54
N SER A 388 -12.06 12.82 -41.86
CA SER A 388 -11.40 13.99 -42.44
C SER A 388 -12.35 15.21 -42.43
N PRO A 389 -11.84 16.45 -42.62
CA PRO A 389 -12.70 17.62 -42.78
C PRO A 389 -13.75 17.50 -43.90
N ARG A 390 -13.48 16.69 -44.93
CA ARG A 390 -14.44 16.42 -46.00
C ARG A 390 -15.55 15.48 -45.54
N ASP A 391 -15.19 14.45 -44.78
CA ASP A 391 -16.14 13.48 -44.23
C ASP A 391 -17.06 14.16 -43.22
N LEU A 392 -16.50 14.94 -42.29
CA LEU A 392 -17.25 15.73 -41.32
C LEU A 392 -18.29 16.64 -42.00
N LYS A 393 -17.89 17.33 -43.08
CA LYS A 393 -18.81 18.17 -43.84
C LYS A 393 -19.90 17.37 -44.57
N ALA A 394 -19.59 16.16 -45.04
CA ALA A 394 -20.55 15.27 -45.70
C ALA A 394 -21.63 14.75 -44.74
N TYR A 395 -21.34 14.73 -43.43
CA TYR A 395 -22.27 14.31 -42.37
C TYR A 395 -22.82 15.49 -41.54
N ASP A 396 -22.72 16.71 -42.06
CA ASP A 396 -23.16 17.94 -41.38
C ASP A 396 -22.53 18.21 -40.00
N ILE A 397 -21.35 17.65 -39.76
CA ILE A 397 -20.55 17.85 -38.54
C ILE A 397 -19.62 19.05 -38.73
N TYR A 398 -20.16 20.25 -38.65
CA TYR A 398 -19.39 21.51 -38.68
C TYR A 398 -20.03 22.57 -37.78
N GLU A 399 -19.22 23.55 -37.35
CA GLU A 399 -19.66 24.62 -36.46
C GLU A 399 -20.87 25.39 -36.99
N ALA A 400 -21.78 25.76 -36.09
CA ALA A 400 -23.06 26.41 -36.37
C ALA A 400 -24.05 25.60 -37.24
N GLY A 401 -23.72 24.36 -37.60
CA GLY A 401 -24.65 23.42 -38.24
C GLY A 401 -25.60 22.78 -37.23
N LYS A 402 -26.87 22.60 -37.63
CA LYS A 402 -27.80 21.71 -36.92
C LYS A 402 -27.60 20.29 -37.45
N VAL A 403 -27.39 19.34 -36.55
CA VAL A 403 -27.09 17.95 -36.91
C VAL A 403 -27.90 16.98 -36.04
N THR A 404 -28.17 15.81 -36.59
CA THR A 404 -28.69 14.66 -35.85
C THR A 404 -27.74 13.50 -36.06
N LEU A 405 -27.11 13.05 -34.99
CA LEU A 405 -26.16 11.95 -34.95
C LEU A 405 -26.85 10.73 -34.34
N GLU A 406 -27.07 9.70 -35.16
CA GLU A 406 -27.58 8.40 -34.70
C GLU A 406 -26.41 7.44 -34.50
N PHE A 407 -26.21 6.96 -33.28
CA PHE A 407 -25.18 5.98 -32.93
C PHE A 407 -25.70 4.54 -33.06
N GLU A 408 -24.79 3.60 -33.24
CA GLU A 408 -25.03 2.19 -32.94
C GLU A 408 -25.56 2.06 -31.49
N GLY A 409 -26.51 1.16 -31.24
CA GLY A 409 -27.27 1.14 -29.97
C GLY A 409 -28.39 2.16 -29.85
N ASN A 410 -28.80 2.82 -30.94
CA ASN A 410 -29.97 3.72 -31.01
C ASN A 410 -29.92 4.91 -30.05
N ILE A 411 -28.72 5.39 -29.71
CA ILE A 411 -28.55 6.71 -29.09
C ILE A 411 -28.65 7.77 -30.18
N VAL A 412 -29.48 8.79 -29.97
CA VAL A 412 -29.66 9.89 -30.91
C VAL A 412 -29.27 11.20 -30.23
N VAL A 413 -28.33 11.93 -30.82
CA VAL A 413 -27.90 13.27 -30.39
C VAL A 413 -28.33 14.27 -31.45
N SER A 414 -29.23 15.21 -31.12
CA SER A 414 -29.69 16.23 -32.07
C SER A 414 -29.55 17.63 -31.47
N GLY A 415 -28.83 18.52 -32.17
CA GLY A 415 -28.56 19.87 -31.67
C GLY A 415 -27.77 20.72 -32.67
N GLU A 416 -27.37 21.92 -32.25
CA GLU A 416 -26.51 22.82 -33.02
C GLU A 416 -25.08 22.77 -32.49
N ILE A 417 -24.10 22.45 -33.36
CA ILE A 417 -22.68 22.39 -32.95
C ILE A 417 -22.15 23.79 -32.63
N VAL A 418 -21.55 23.92 -31.45
CA VAL A 418 -20.91 25.15 -30.97
C VAL A 418 -19.42 25.15 -31.28
N THR A 419 -18.73 24.10 -30.85
CA THR A 419 -17.27 23.96 -31.01
C THR A 419 -16.87 22.49 -30.97
N GLY A 420 -15.71 22.17 -31.52
CA GLY A 420 -15.07 20.86 -31.42
C GLY A 420 -13.63 20.98 -30.94
N SER A 421 -13.26 20.20 -29.92
CA SER A 421 -11.87 20.12 -29.46
C SER A 421 -11.15 18.97 -30.14
N ARG A 422 -9.88 19.18 -30.49
CA ARG A 422 -9.02 18.18 -31.12
C ARG A 422 -7.80 17.86 -30.26
N ASN A 423 -7.31 16.63 -30.34
CA ASN A 423 -6.03 16.25 -29.75
C ASN A 423 -4.84 16.69 -30.63
N LEU A 424 -3.62 16.38 -30.18
CA LEU A 424 -2.38 16.74 -30.89
C LEU A 424 -2.24 16.07 -32.26
N GLN A 425 -2.93 14.95 -32.49
CA GLN A 425 -2.98 14.22 -33.75
C GLN A 425 -4.04 14.79 -34.71
N GLY A 426 -4.86 15.74 -34.25
CA GLY A 426 -5.93 16.36 -35.02
C GLY A 426 -7.26 15.60 -34.97
N GLU A 427 -7.37 14.53 -34.19
CA GLU A 427 -8.62 13.78 -33.99
C GLU A 427 -9.56 14.59 -33.10
N ILE A 428 -10.87 14.54 -33.39
CA ILE A 428 -11.87 15.21 -32.56
C ILE A 428 -12.08 14.39 -31.29
N ILE A 429 -11.94 15.03 -30.13
CA ILE A 429 -12.09 14.39 -28.82
C ILE A 429 -13.34 14.85 -28.06
N LEU A 430 -13.87 16.02 -28.41
CA LEU A 430 -15.05 16.60 -27.77
C LEU A 430 -15.84 17.43 -28.79
N ILE A 431 -17.16 17.35 -28.76
CA ILE A 431 -18.06 18.24 -29.51
C ILE A 431 -19.10 18.81 -28.55
N SER A 432 -19.24 20.13 -28.55
CA SER A 432 -20.23 20.83 -27.72
C SER A 432 -21.43 21.22 -28.57
N PHE A 433 -22.64 21.01 -28.03
CA PHE A 433 -23.90 21.31 -28.69
C PHE A 433 -24.74 22.28 -27.84
N LYS A 434 -25.45 23.19 -28.49
CA LYS A 434 -26.53 23.98 -27.88
C LYS A 434 -27.88 23.51 -28.44
N ASN A 435 -28.96 23.81 -27.72
CA ASN A 435 -30.31 23.36 -28.08
C ASN A 435 -30.36 21.85 -28.33
N CYS A 436 -29.64 21.08 -27.51
CA CYS A 436 -29.36 19.68 -27.75
C CYS A 436 -30.32 18.76 -27.00
N THR A 437 -30.83 17.74 -27.66
CA THR A 437 -31.57 16.64 -27.05
C THR A 437 -30.83 15.34 -27.31
N VAL A 438 -30.68 14.51 -26.27
CA VAL A 438 -30.13 13.16 -26.39
C VAL A 438 -31.16 12.15 -25.94
N THR A 439 -31.39 11.11 -26.74
CA THR A 439 -32.37 10.06 -26.44
C THR A 439 -31.83 8.66 -26.67
N HIS A 440 -32.45 7.69 -25.99
CA HIS A 440 -32.33 6.26 -26.27
C HIS A 440 -33.76 5.68 -26.38
N GLY A 441 -34.21 5.45 -27.60
CA GLY A 441 -35.63 5.15 -27.86
C GLY A 441 -36.54 6.28 -27.36
N GLU A 442 -37.46 5.97 -26.44
CA GLU A 442 -38.36 6.94 -25.81
C GLU A 442 -37.74 7.64 -24.58
N THR A 443 -36.59 7.18 -24.10
CA THR A 443 -35.94 7.74 -22.90
C THR A 443 -35.13 8.97 -23.27
N ILE A 444 -35.36 10.09 -22.57
CA ILE A 444 -34.55 11.30 -22.70
C ILE A 444 -33.35 11.21 -21.75
N LEU A 445 -32.16 11.34 -22.30
CA LEU A 445 -30.88 11.30 -21.58
C LEU A 445 -30.30 12.70 -21.35
N PHE A 446 -30.63 13.67 -22.21
CA PHE A 446 -30.27 15.08 -22.06
C PHE A 446 -31.35 15.98 -22.69
N GLN A 447 -31.64 17.09 -22.02
CA GLN A 447 -32.63 18.07 -22.47
C GLN A 447 -31.99 19.44 -22.79
N PRO A 448 -32.49 20.17 -23.80
CA PRO A 448 -31.96 21.48 -24.17
C PRO A 448 -31.91 22.49 -23.01
N GLU A 449 -32.87 22.40 -22.09
CA GLU A 449 -33.00 23.27 -20.93
C GLU A 449 -31.87 23.08 -19.91
N TRP A 450 -31.12 21.98 -19.98
CA TRP A 450 -29.98 21.70 -19.10
C TRP A 450 -28.70 22.41 -19.55
N GLY A 451 -28.72 23.03 -20.74
CA GLY A 451 -27.65 23.89 -21.23
C GLY A 451 -26.85 23.30 -22.38
N ILE A 452 -25.53 23.52 -22.35
CA ILE A 452 -24.62 23.00 -23.37
C ILE A 452 -24.41 21.51 -23.12
N TYR A 453 -24.58 20.71 -24.17
CA TYR A 453 -24.28 19.28 -24.14
C TYR A 453 -22.87 19.06 -24.68
N ASP A 454 -21.97 18.56 -23.83
CA ASP A 454 -20.62 18.19 -24.24
C ASP A 454 -20.53 16.68 -24.47
N MET A 455 -20.20 16.31 -25.71
CA MET A 455 -20.10 14.93 -26.15
C MET A 455 -18.63 14.51 -26.26
N ALA A 456 -18.19 13.61 -25.39
CA ALA A 456 -16.89 12.98 -25.50
C ALA A 456 -16.89 12.02 -26.70
N VAL A 457 -15.96 12.22 -27.62
CA VAL A 457 -15.88 11.41 -28.84
C VAL A 457 -15.02 10.19 -28.58
N GLY A 458 -15.54 9.01 -28.90
CA GLY A 458 -14.77 7.78 -28.90
C GLY A 458 -15.58 6.56 -29.33
N LYS A 459 -15.02 5.78 -30.25
CA LYS A 459 -15.57 4.51 -30.70
C LYS A 459 -15.65 3.45 -29.60
N LYS A 460 -14.77 3.45 -28.60
CA LYS A 460 -14.78 2.46 -27.53
C LYS A 460 -14.09 2.97 -26.26
N VAL A 461 -14.41 2.36 -25.13
CA VAL A 461 -13.65 2.49 -23.88
C VAL A 461 -12.48 1.53 -23.90
N ILE A 462 -11.26 2.06 -23.84
CA ILE A 462 -10.01 1.29 -23.89
C ILE A 462 -9.39 1.04 -22.51
N SER A 463 -9.78 1.82 -21.50
CA SER A 463 -9.32 1.69 -20.13
C SER A 463 -10.41 2.13 -19.16
N ALA A 464 -10.46 1.51 -17.99
CA ALA A 464 -11.24 1.93 -16.84
C ALA A 464 -10.44 1.67 -15.57
N PHE A 465 -10.32 2.66 -14.68
CA PHE A 465 -9.48 2.57 -13.49
C PHE A 465 -9.99 3.41 -12.31
N SER A 466 -9.52 3.10 -11.11
CA SER A 466 -9.86 3.79 -9.87
C SER A 466 -9.21 5.18 -9.77
N GLY A 467 -9.93 6.15 -9.21
CA GLY A 467 -9.46 7.52 -9.03
C GLY A 467 -9.59 8.41 -10.28
N PRO A 468 -9.32 9.72 -10.14
CA PRO A 468 -9.39 10.67 -11.24
C PRO A 468 -8.16 10.57 -12.17
N ALA A 469 -8.33 10.96 -13.44
CA ALA A 469 -7.23 11.10 -14.39
C ALA A 469 -6.29 12.25 -14.00
N ASP A 470 -6.86 13.42 -13.69
CA ASP A 470 -6.12 14.54 -13.12
C ASP A 470 -6.40 14.62 -11.62
N VAL A 471 -5.37 14.39 -10.82
CA VAL A 471 -5.43 14.44 -9.35
C VAL A 471 -5.76 15.82 -8.79
N HIS A 472 -5.68 16.87 -9.61
CA HIS A 472 -6.03 18.25 -9.22
C HIS A 472 -7.50 18.59 -9.46
N SER A 473 -8.24 17.79 -10.23
CA SER A 473 -9.65 18.04 -10.53
C SER A 473 -10.58 17.78 -9.33
N PHE A 474 -10.15 16.93 -8.40
CA PHE A 474 -10.92 16.51 -7.24
C PHE A 474 -10.18 16.81 -5.93
N ASP A 475 -10.91 17.19 -4.89
CA ASP A 475 -10.34 17.30 -3.55
C ASP A 475 -10.24 15.90 -2.92
N MET A 476 -9.03 15.36 -2.92
CA MET A 476 -8.71 14.03 -2.40
C MET A 476 -8.14 14.11 -0.97
N ILE A 477 -8.16 15.29 -0.33
CA ILE A 477 -7.72 15.46 1.06
C ILE A 477 -8.86 15.06 1.99
N THR A 478 -8.80 13.83 2.50
CA THR A 478 -9.85 13.23 3.34
C THR A 478 -9.30 12.62 4.62
N HIS A 479 -7.97 12.55 4.77
CA HIS A 479 -7.33 11.96 5.93
C HIS A 479 -7.49 12.86 7.15
N ILE A 480 -8.19 12.33 8.15
CA ILE A 480 -8.16 12.86 9.51
C ILE A 480 -7.08 12.06 10.22
N PRO A 481 -5.95 12.70 10.62
CA PRO A 481 -4.91 12.02 11.38
C PRO A 481 -5.55 11.30 12.56
N SER A 482 -5.21 10.03 12.79
CA SER A 482 -5.64 9.38 14.01
C SER A 482 -5.16 10.26 15.18
N SER A 483 -6.01 10.44 16.20
CA SER A 483 -5.56 11.03 17.45
C SER A 483 -4.35 10.22 17.89
N LYS A 484 -3.17 10.86 17.91
CA LYS A 484 -1.84 10.34 18.29
C LYS A 484 -1.95 8.96 18.93
N THR A 485 -1.38 7.93 18.30
CA THR A 485 -1.18 6.59 18.88
C THR A 485 -1.03 6.71 20.40
N ILE A 486 -1.94 6.10 21.16
CA ILE A 486 -2.01 6.27 22.61
C ILE A 486 -0.71 5.71 23.18
N LYS A 487 0.24 6.61 23.44
CA LYS A 487 1.54 6.26 24.02
C LYS A 487 1.31 5.69 25.40
N SER A 488 2.03 4.63 25.74
CA SER A 488 1.97 4.03 27.06
C SER A 488 2.19 5.09 28.15
N LYS A 489 1.36 5.08 29.19
CA LYS A 489 1.51 6.00 30.33
C LYS A 489 2.90 5.80 30.95
N LYS A 490 3.68 6.89 31.04
CA LYS A 490 4.95 6.92 31.78
C LYS A 490 4.67 6.71 33.27
N THR A 491 4.78 5.46 33.73
CA THR A 491 4.78 5.15 35.16
C THR A 491 6.17 5.36 35.72
N ARG A 492 6.27 5.67 37.01
CA ARG A 492 7.56 5.80 37.70
C ARG A 492 8.41 4.53 37.59
N GLU A 493 7.76 3.37 37.65
CA GLU A 493 8.40 2.06 37.46
C GLU A 493 9.01 1.94 36.05
N ARG A 494 8.29 2.38 35.02
CA ARG A 494 8.78 2.36 33.64
C ARG A 494 9.95 3.32 33.43
N GLU A 495 9.87 4.53 33.97
CA GLU A 495 10.95 5.52 33.89
C GLU A 495 12.24 5.02 34.57
N GLU A 496 12.12 4.31 35.69
CA GLU A 496 13.25 3.68 36.37
C GLU A 496 13.89 2.59 35.50
N LEU A 497 13.08 1.69 34.94
CA LEU A 497 13.57 0.63 34.04
C LEU A 497 14.24 1.22 32.80
N GLU A 498 13.64 2.22 32.15
CA GLU A 498 14.23 2.92 31.00
C GLU A 498 15.57 3.57 31.35
N GLY A 499 15.73 4.08 32.58
CA GLY A 499 17.01 4.58 33.09
C GLY A 499 18.08 3.49 33.19
N LEU A 500 17.72 2.27 33.60
CA LEU A 500 18.66 1.13 33.62
C LEU A 500 19.09 0.72 32.20
N TYR A 501 18.14 0.66 31.27
CA TYR A 501 18.44 0.41 29.84
C TYR A 501 19.32 1.50 29.24
N GLN A 502 19.06 2.78 29.56
CA GLN A 502 19.88 3.90 29.11
C GLN A 502 21.32 3.77 29.62
N ASN A 503 21.51 3.37 30.89
CA ASN A 503 22.84 3.15 31.45
C ASN A 503 23.63 2.07 30.69
N VAL A 504 22.99 0.92 30.40
CA VAL A 504 23.63 -0.16 29.63
C VAL A 504 23.96 0.29 28.21
N ARG A 505 23.06 1.05 27.56
CA ARG A 505 23.29 1.64 26.25
C ARG A 505 24.47 2.60 26.26
N ASP A 506 24.54 3.50 27.22
CA ASP A 506 25.63 4.48 27.32
C ASP A 506 26.99 3.78 27.51
N ILE A 507 27.05 2.72 28.33
CA ILE A 507 28.26 1.89 28.48
C ILE A 507 28.65 1.22 27.15
N ARG A 508 27.68 0.67 26.42
CA ARG A 508 27.90 0.06 25.10
C ARG A 508 28.44 1.06 24.06
N GLU A 509 28.00 2.31 24.12
CA GLU A 509 28.45 3.41 23.25
C GLU A 509 29.74 4.08 23.75
N GLY A 510 30.35 3.59 24.83
CA GLY A 510 31.59 4.14 25.39
C GLY A 510 31.43 5.48 26.11
N LYS A 511 30.20 5.86 26.48
CA LYS A 511 29.91 7.07 27.26
C LYS A 511 30.19 6.83 28.74
N SER A 512 30.56 7.90 29.45
CA SER A 512 30.81 7.84 30.89
C SER A 512 29.50 7.68 31.66
N THR A 513 29.41 6.67 32.51
CA THR A 513 28.25 6.42 33.37
C THR A 513 28.61 6.37 34.84
N ASN A 514 27.65 6.66 35.72
CA ASN A 514 27.84 6.68 37.17
C ASN A 514 27.55 5.32 37.83
N ILE A 515 26.99 4.36 37.09
CA ILE A 515 26.53 3.07 37.62
C ILE A 515 27.18 1.94 36.81
N SER A 516 27.85 1.02 37.49
CA SER A 516 28.46 -0.17 36.88
C SER A 516 27.40 -1.15 36.35
N LEU A 517 27.82 -2.07 35.47
CA LEU A 517 26.94 -3.13 34.98
C LEU A 517 26.47 -4.06 36.12
N GLU A 518 27.32 -4.36 37.10
CA GLU A 518 26.92 -5.14 38.29
C GLU A 518 25.83 -4.43 39.09
N ASN A 519 26.02 -3.15 39.43
CA ASN A 519 25.02 -2.37 40.17
C ASN A 519 23.72 -2.17 39.36
N THR A 520 23.81 -2.13 38.03
CA THR A 520 22.63 -2.06 37.15
C THR A 520 21.84 -3.36 37.23
N PHE A 521 22.52 -4.50 37.20
CA PHE A 521 21.90 -5.82 37.32
C PHE A 521 21.28 -6.05 38.70
N GLU A 522 21.95 -5.62 39.78
CA GLU A 522 21.39 -5.70 41.13
C GLU A 522 20.07 -4.95 41.27
N LYS A 523 20.01 -3.70 40.76
CA LYS A 523 18.78 -2.90 40.73
C LYS A 523 17.69 -3.51 39.85
N LEU A 524 18.08 -4.12 38.72
CA LEU A 524 17.15 -4.81 37.83
C LEU A 524 16.44 -5.95 38.58
N ILE A 525 17.18 -6.80 39.29
CA ILE A 525 16.58 -7.91 40.05
C ILE A 525 15.71 -7.40 41.21
N GLU A 526 16.13 -6.33 41.89
CA GLU A 526 15.39 -5.78 43.03
C GLU A 526 14.05 -5.17 42.61
N ASN A 527 14.06 -4.33 41.57
CA ASN A 527 12.91 -3.49 41.22
C ASN A 527 12.12 -3.99 40.00
N HIS A 528 12.76 -4.74 39.11
CA HIS A 528 12.16 -5.22 37.85
C HIS A 528 12.52 -6.68 37.55
N PRO A 529 12.30 -7.63 38.48
CA PRO A 529 12.79 -9.01 38.37
C PRO A 529 12.24 -9.79 37.18
N LYS A 530 11.22 -9.29 36.49
CA LYS A 530 10.60 -9.95 35.32
C LYS A 530 11.25 -9.55 33.99
N ASP A 531 12.11 -8.53 33.97
CA ASP A 531 12.78 -8.09 32.76
C ASP A 531 13.93 -9.04 32.41
N TRP A 532 13.85 -9.61 31.22
CA TRP A 532 14.84 -10.57 30.73
C TRP A 532 15.80 -9.95 29.70
N LEU A 533 15.35 -8.95 28.94
CA LEU A 533 16.12 -8.42 27.81
C LEU A 533 17.31 -7.58 28.29
N LEU A 534 17.16 -6.79 29.37
CA LEU A 534 18.29 -6.06 29.93
C LEU A 534 19.36 -7.02 30.47
N SER A 535 18.93 -8.12 31.10
CA SER A 535 19.83 -9.17 31.57
C SER A 535 20.65 -9.77 30.42
N VAL A 536 20.02 -10.03 29.26
CA VAL A 536 20.72 -10.51 28.05
C VAL A 536 21.69 -9.45 27.51
N GLU A 537 21.29 -8.17 27.45
CA GLU A 537 22.17 -7.06 27.04
C GLU A 537 23.39 -6.92 27.94
N ILE A 538 23.23 -7.11 29.26
CA ILE A 538 24.35 -7.06 30.22
C ILE A 538 25.27 -8.26 30.01
N VAL A 539 24.74 -9.48 29.87
CA VAL A 539 25.55 -10.70 29.62
C VAL A 539 26.45 -10.51 28.41
N GLU A 540 25.93 -9.93 27.33
CA GLU A 540 26.70 -9.66 26.13
C GLU A 540 27.90 -8.73 26.38
N LEU A 541 27.79 -7.75 27.26
CA LEU A 541 28.88 -6.81 27.55
C LEU A 541 29.92 -7.39 28.50
N VAL A 542 29.56 -8.39 29.32
CA VAL A 542 30.39 -8.90 30.42
C VAL A 542 30.90 -10.33 30.24
N HIS A 543 30.33 -11.15 29.34
CA HIS A 543 30.69 -12.59 29.23
C HIS A 543 32.18 -12.85 29.03
N THR A 544 32.89 -11.96 28.33
CA THR A 544 34.35 -12.07 28.12
C THR A 544 35.21 -11.44 29.22
N LYS A 545 34.60 -10.70 30.16
CA LYS A 545 35.32 -9.83 31.12
C LYS A 545 35.10 -10.21 32.58
N ASP A 546 33.91 -10.71 32.93
CA ASP A 546 33.52 -10.99 34.31
C ASP A 546 32.67 -12.26 34.39
N THR A 547 33.34 -13.40 34.52
CA THR A 547 32.70 -14.72 34.58
C THR A 547 31.82 -14.89 35.82
N VAL A 548 32.10 -14.17 36.92
CA VAL A 548 31.31 -14.26 38.15
C VAL A 548 29.96 -13.58 37.94
N LEU A 549 29.97 -12.36 37.41
CA LEU A 549 28.75 -11.63 37.08
C LEU A 549 27.94 -12.35 36.00
N THR A 550 28.58 -12.84 34.93
CA THR A 550 27.91 -13.65 33.90
C THR A 550 27.19 -14.85 34.49
N SER A 551 27.85 -15.60 35.40
CA SER A 551 27.24 -16.77 36.03
C SER A 551 26.00 -16.40 36.86
N LYS A 552 26.06 -15.27 37.60
CA LYS A 552 24.91 -14.75 38.35
C LYS A 552 23.73 -14.42 37.41
N ILE A 553 24.01 -13.76 36.29
CA ILE A 553 22.95 -13.36 35.34
C ILE A 553 22.33 -14.57 34.64
N ILE A 554 23.14 -15.55 34.22
CA ILE A 554 22.63 -16.78 33.62
C ILE A 554 21.69 -17.51 34.58
N LEU A 555 22.04 -17.62 35.87
CA LEU A 555 21.16 -18.25 36.87
C LEU A 555 19.81 -17.53 36.98
N HIS A 556 19.81 -16.20 36.97
CA HIS A 556 18.57 -15.42 36.96
C HIS A 556 17.74 -15.65 35.68
N LEU A 557 18.39 -15.69 34.51
CA LEU A 557 17.74 -15.97 33.24
C LEU A 557 17.15 -17.39 33.18
N GLU A 558 17.83 -18.39 33.75
CA GLU A 558 17.30 -19.75 33.87
C GLU A 558 16.07 -19.83 34.79
N ASP A 559 16.07 -19.09 35.90
CA ASP A 559 14.88 -18.96 36.77
C ASP A 559 13.71 -18.28 36.03
N LEU A 560 14.01 -17.26 35.21
CA LEU A 560 13.01 -16.62 34.35
C LEU A 560 12.47 -17.56 33.28
N LYS A 561 13.28 -18.45 32.69
CA LYS A 561 12.79 -19.47 31.74
C LYS A 561 11.78 -20.42 32.38
N VAL A 562 11.88 -20.67 33.69
CA VAL A 562 10.96 -21.53 34.45
C VAL A 562 9.70 -20.75 34.86
N SER A 563 9.86 -19.56 35.42
CA SER A 563 8.75 -18.74 35.91
C SER A 563 7.94 -18.06 34.79
N ARG A 564 8.56 -17.84 33.62
CA ARG A 564 7.97 -17.23 32.42
C ARG A 564 8.22 -18.11 31.18
N PRO A 565 7.49 -19.22 31.02
CA PRO A 565 7.68 -20.13 29.88
C PRO A 565 7.52 -19.45 28.51
N GLU A 566 6.76 -18.37 28.43
CA GLU A 566 6.50 -17.62 27.19
C GLU A 566 7.75 -16.91 26.63
N VAL A 567 8.68 -16.47 27.49
CA VAL A 567 9.93 -15.84 27.04
C VAL A 567 11.10 -16.82 26.99
N LYS A 568 10.89 -18.08 27.36
CA LYS A 568 11.95 -19.09 27.45
C LYS A 568 12.75 -19.21 26.16
N LYS A 569 12.05 -19.28 25.02
CA LYS A 569 12.68 -19.36 23.69
C LYS A 569 13.47 -18.09 23.38
N LEU A 570 12.94 -16.91 23.71
CA LEU A 570 13.61 -15.63 23.51
C LEU A 570 14.93 -15.56 24.31
N ILE A 571 14.89 -15.91 25.60
CA ILE A 571 16.09 -15.92 26.44
C ILE A 571 17.13 -16.89 25.90
N SER A 572 16.75 -18.11 25.54
CA SER A 572 17.69 -19.09 24.97
C SER A 572 18.36 -18.58 23.69
N ASN A 573 17.57 -18.06 22.75
CA ASN A 573 18.11 -17.50 21.50
C ASN A 573 19.05 -16.31 21.78
N GLY A 574 18.71 -15.46 22.74
CA GLY A 574 19.54 -14.32 23.14
C GLY A 574 20.90 -14.76 23.66
N LEU A 575 20.94 -15.82 24.48
CA LEU A 575 22.19 -16.39 24.99
C LEU A 575 22.98 -17.10 23.89
N GLU A 576 22.32 -17.84 22.99
CA GLU A 576 22.96 -18.45 21.83
C GLU A 576 23.69 -17.41 20.97
N LEU A 577 23.07 -16.26 20.69
CA LEU A 577 23.72 -15.16 19.96
C LEU A 577 24.97 -14.60 20.64
N VAL A 578 25.05 -14.70 21.98
CA VAL A 578 26.22 -14.25 22.75
C VAL A 578 27.34 -15.29 22.70
N PHE A 579 27.01 -16.58 22.89
CA PHE A 579 28.02 -17.63 23.06
C PHE A 579 28.41 -18.35 21.76
N GLU A 580 27.55 -18.43 20.74
CA GLU A 580 27.88 -19.09 19.47
C GLU A 580 28.95 -18.33 18.67
N LYS A 581 29.06 -17.01 18.86
CA LYS A 581 30.13 -16.19 18.25
C LYS A 581 31.55 -16.58 18.67
N GLU A 582 31.72 -17.41 19.70
CA GLU A 582 33.02 -17.94 20.14
C GLU A 582 33.40 -19.26 19.44
N SER A 583 32.49 -19.89 18.70
CA SER A 583 32.70 -21.19 18.03
C SER A 583 33.00 -21.11 16.53
N ALA A 584 33.08 -19.90 15.95
CA ALA A 584 33.27 -19.65 14.52
C ALA A 584 34.64 -19.01 14.21
#